data_AF-A0A7R6WMJ5-F1
#
_entry.id   AF-A0A7R6WMJ5-F1
#
_cell.length_a   1.000
_cell.length_b   1.000
_cell.length_c   1.000
_cell.angle_alpha   90.00
_cell.angle_beta   90.00
_cell.angle_gamma   90.00
#
_symmetry.space_group_name_H-M   'P 1'
#
loop_
_entity.id
_entity.type
_entity.pdbx_description
1 polymer ?
#
loop_
_entity_poly.entity_id
_entity_poly.type
_entity_poly.pdbx_seq_one_letter_code
_entity_poly.pdbx_strand_id
1 'polypeptide(L)'
;MSRILVATSVAVLLAAGPAFAADENPLPPQNAKKLSEILAKVEQRDGFRYVKEVDWDKDAYVVTYYTSDKAKVEITYDPVTAEPK
;
A
#
# COMPACT_ATOMS: atom_id res chain seq x y z
N MET A 1 -42.82 10.90 30.80
CA MET A 1 -41.35 10.88 31.01
C MET A 1 -40.62 10.01 29.97
N SER A 2 -40.90 10.16 28.66
CA SER A 2 -40.31 9.28 27.61
C SER A 2 -39.71 10.03 26.41
N ARG A 3 -39.85 11.36 26.35
CA ARG A 3 -39.40 12.17 25.19
C ARG A 3 -37.94 12.64 25.30
N ILE A 4 -37.40 12.68 26.52
CA ILE A 4 -36.03 13.16 26.78
C ILE A 4 -35.00 12.05 26.52
N LEU A 5 -35.39 10.78 26.67
CA LEU A 5 -34.52 9.62 26.44
C LEU A 5 -34.19 9.37 24.97
N VAL A 6 -35.03 9.81 24.03
CA VAL A 6 -34.81 9.61 22.58
C VAL A 6 -33.82 10.63 22.01
N ALA A 7 -33.80 11.86 22.54
CA ALA A 7 -32.97 12.94 22.02
C ALA A 7 -31.47 12.73 22.34
N THR A 8 -31.14 12.14 23.49
CA THR A 8 -29.76 11.90 23.89
C THR A 8 -29.06 10.82 23.04
N SER A 9 -29.82 9.87 22.50
CA SER A 9 -29.29 8.73 21.73
C SER A 9 -28.77 9.13 20.34
N VAL A 10 -29.30 10.19 19.74
CA VAL A 10 -28.87 10.67 18.41
C VAL A 10 -27.59 11.50 18.49
N ALA A 11 -27.36 12.21 19.61
CA ALA A 11 -26.18 13.05 19.79
C ALA A 11 -24.87 12.24 19.88
N VAL A 12 -24.93 11.00 20.39
CA VAL A 12 -23.74 10.13 20.51
C VAL A 12 -23.29 9.56 19.16
N LEU A 13 -24.21 9.32 18.21
CA LEU A 13 -23.84 8.82 16.87
C LEU A 13 -23.15 9.87 16.00
N LEU A 14 -23.40 11.17 16.22
CA LEU A 14 -22.78 12.25 15.45
C LEU A 14 -21.38 12.64 15.95
N ALA A 15 -20.95 12.13 17.11
CA ALA A 15 -19.59 12.28 17.62
C ALA A 15 -18.60 11.28 17.03
N ALA A 16 -19.08 10.31 16.23
CA ALA A 16 -18.23 9.48 15.38
C ALA A 16 -17.76 10.31 14.19
N GLY A 17 -16.77 11.18 14.42
CA GLY A 17 -16.05 11.87 13.36
C GLY A 17 -15.45 10.88 12.36
N PRO A 18 -15.08 11.33 11.14
CA PRO A 18 -14.50 10.45 10.14
C PRO A 18 -13.27 9.76 10.74
N ALA A 19 -13.34 8.43 10.86
CA ALA A 19 -12.15 7.62 11.08
C ALA A 19 -11.29 7.82 9.83
N PHE A 20 -10.29 8.68 9.91
CA PHE A 20 -9.28 8.78 8.89
C PHE A 20 -8.54 7.45 8.88
N ALA A 21 -8.88 6.58 7.94
CA ALA A 21 -8.07 5.42 7.56
C ALA A 21 -6.82 5.93 6.82
N ALA A 22 -6.04 6.78 7.49
CA ALA A 22 -4.71 7.12 7.04
C ALA A 22 -3.87 5.88 7.27
N ASP A 23 -3.36 5.31 6.19
CA ASP A 23 -2.36 4.26 6.23
C ASP A 23 -1.24 4.74 7.18
N GLU A 24 -0.97 4.00 8.26
CA GLU A 24 0.04 4.37 9.26
C GLU A 24 1.46 4.31 8.67
N ASN A 25 1.60 3.69 7.49
CA ASN A 25 2.85 3.61 6.79
C ASN A 25 3.33 5.00 6.34
N PRO A 26 4.63 5.29 6.50
CA PRO A 26 5.21 6.56 6.05
C PRO A 26 4.98 6.72 4.55
N LEU A 27 4.69 7.93 4.07
CA LEU A 27 4.57 8.15 2.63
C LEU A 27 5.93 7.96 1.94
N PRO A 28 5.96 7.47 0.68
CA PRO A 28 7.18 7.47 -0.13
C PRO A 28 7.80 8.88 -0.18
N PRO A 29 9.15 8.98 -0.15
CA PRO A 29 9.82 10.28 -0.16
C PRO A 29 9.49 11.06 -1.43
N GLN A 30 9.53 12.39 -1.38
CA GLN A 30 9.13 13.25 -2.52
C GLN A 30 9.92 13.01 -3.81
N ASN A 31 11.17 12.55 -3.68
CA ASN A 31 12.05 12.22 -4.80
C ASN A 31 11.98 10.74 -5.20
N ALA A 32 11.03 9.96 -4.65
CA ALA A 32 10.79 8.60 -5.07
C ALA A 32 10.42 8.54 -6.56
N LYS A 33 10.91 7.51 -7.23
CA LYS A 33 10.44 7.09 -8.54
C LYS A 33 8.98 6.67 -8.44
N LYS A 34 8.25 6.86 -9.53
CA LYS A 34 6.88 6.37 -9.63
C LYS A 34 6.90 4.85 -9.53
N LEU A 35 5.92 4.27 -8.84
CA LEU A 35 5.76 2.82 -8.77
C LEU A 35 5.74 2.19 -10.18
N SER A 36 5.10 2.83 -11.15
CA SER A 36 5.09 2.38 -12.55
C SER A 36 6.48 2.21 -13.17
N GLU A 37 7.47 3.02 -12.77
CA GLU A 37 8.85 2.90 -13.26
C GLU A 37 9.55 1.68 -12.66
N ILE A 38 9.29 1.37 -11.38
CA ILE A 38 9.81 0.17 -10.70
C ILE A 38 9.19 -1.08 -11.33
N LEU A 39 7.87 -1.07 -11.54
CA LEU A 39 7.17 -2.18 -12.19
C LEU A 39 7.65 -2.43 -13.61
N ALA A 40 7.90 -1.38 -14.39
CA ALA A 40 8.47 -1.52 -15.73
C ALA A 40 9.83 -2.24 -15.72
N LYS A 41 10.68 -2.03 -14.70
CA LYS A 41 11.93 -2.79 -14.53
C LYS A 41 11.67 -4.25 -14.17
N VAL A 42 10.70 -4.52 -13.28
CA VAL A 42 10.32 -5.89 -12.87
C VAL A 42 9.81 -6.69 -14.07
N GLU A 43 8.98 -6.07 -14.91
CA GLU A 43 8.40 -6.68 -16.11
C GLU A 43 9.45 -7.04 -17.17
N GLN A 44 10.60 -6.37 -17.17
CA GLN A 44 11.72 -6.66 -18.06
C GLN A 44 12.63 -7.80 -17.56
N ARG A 45 12.41 -8.34 -16.35
CA ARG A 45 13.26 -9.40 -15.80
C ARG A 45 12.97 -10.74 -16.48
N ASP A 46 14.02 -11.54 -16.61
CA ASP A 46 13.93 -12.85 -17.23
C ASP A 46 12.90 -13.73 -16.55
N GLY A 47 12.06 -14.36 -17.37
CA GLY A 47 11.04 -15.27 -16.92
C GLY A 47 9.84 -14.62 -16.23
N PHE A 48 9.78 -13.29 -16.10
CA PHE A 48 8.62 -12.58 -15.55
C PHE A 48 7.31 -13.04 -16.20
N ARG A 49 6.27 -13.24 -15.38
CA ARG A 49 4.93 -13.59 -15.85
C ARG A 49 3.87 -12.58 -15.42
N TYR A 50 3.76 -12.33 -14.11
CA TYR A 50 2.83 -11.34 -13.57
C TYR A 50 3.23 -10.88 -12.18
N VAL A 51 2.86 -9.64 -11.83
CA VAL A 51 2.97 -9.11 -10.46
C VAL A 51 1.83 -9.67 -9.63
N LYS A 52 2.17 -10.28 -8.49
CA LYS A 52 1.19 -10.75 -7.51
C LYS A 52 0.73 -9.61 -6.62
N GLU A 53 1.68 -8.84 -6.10
CA GLU A 53 1.47 -7.87 -5.03
C GLU A 53 2.61 -6.86 -5.01
N VAL A 54 2.27 -5.64 -4.62
CA VAL A 54 3.23 -4.58 -4.31
C VAL A 54 2.85 -4.05 -2.93
N ASP A 55 3.81 -4.07 -2.02
CA ASP A 55 3.65 -3.54 -0.68
C ASP A 55 4.64 -2.38 -0.45
N TRP A 56 4.32 -1.52 0.51
CA TRP A 56 5.18 -0.45 0.97
C TRP A 56 5.52 -0.71 2.44
N ASP A 57 6.75 -1.15 2.69
CA ASP A 57 7.24 -1.50 4.03
C ASP A 57 8.67 -0.98 4.21
N LYS A 58 8.99 -0.49 5.43
CA LYS A 58 10.33 -0.02 5.81
C LYS A 58 10.99 0.93 4.79
N ASP A 59 10.21 1.92 4.34
CA ASP A 59 10.62 2.94 3.35
C ASP A 59 11.06 2.36 2.00
N ALA A 60 10.48 1.22 1.59
CA ALA A 60 10.80 0.54 0.35
C ALA A 60 9.57 -0.13 -0.29
N TYR A 61 9.65 -0.35 -1.60
CA TYR A 61 8.64 -1.12 -2.33
C TYR A 61 9.00 -2.60 -2.32
N VAL A 62 8.15 -3.44 -1.74
CA VAL A 62 8.28 -4.89 -1.80
C VAL A 62 7.43 -5.41 -2.95
N VAL A 63 8.08 -5.79 -4.05
CA VAL A 63 7.37 -6.33 -5.22
C VAL A 63 7.45 -7.85 -5.20
N THR A 64 6.28 -8.48 -5.14
CA THR A 64 6.13 -9.92 -5.32
C THR A 64 5.62 -10.23 -6.71
N TYR A 65 6.34 -11.07 -7.46
CA TYR A 65 5.93 -11.51 -8.80
C TYR A 65 6.14 -13.01 -8.98
N TYR A 66 5.49 -13.56 -10.01
CA TYR A 66 5.69 -14.94 -10.44
C TYR A 66 6.41 -15.01 -11.77
N THR A 67 7.21 -16.06 -11.92
CA THR A 67 7.91 -16.40 -13.14
C THR A 67 7.20 -17.51 -13.92
N SER A 68 7.64 -17.75 -15.16
CA SER A 68 7.02 -18.71 -16.08
C SER A 68 7.08 -20.16 -15.60
N ASP A 69 8.08 -20.51 -14.80
CA ASP A 69 8.25 -21.78 -14.09
C ASP A 69 7.40 -21.89 -12.81
N LYS A 70 6.59 -20.87 -12.51
CA LYS A 70 5.74 -20.73 -11.32
C LYS A 70 6.49 -20.46 -10.02
N ALA A 71 7.76 -20.07 -10.07
CA ALA A 71 8.45 -19.61 -8.86
C ALA A 71 7.88 -18.26 -8.38
N LYS A 72 7.78 -18.09 -7.05
CA LYS A 72 7.46 -16.82 -6.39
C LYS A 72 8.77 -16.09 -6.14
N VAL A 73 8.88 -14.86 -6.59
CA VAL A 73 10.03 -13.99 -6.34
C VAL A 73 9.55 -12.74 -5.60
N GLU A 74 10.29 -12.34 -4.57
CA GLU A 74 10.00 -11.19 -3.74
C GLU A 74 11.26 -10.35 -3.66
N ILE A 75 11.16 -9.07 -4.04
CA ILE A 75 12.31 -8.16 -4.13
C ILE A 75 11.92 -6.81 -3.55
N THR A 76 12.76 -6.33 -2.64
CA THR A 76 12.65 -5.00 -2.06
C THR A 76 13.40 -4.00 -2.93
N TYR A 77 12.74 -2.93 -3.34
CA TYR A 77 13.31 -1.87 -4.17
C TYR A 77 13.45 -0.58 -3.38
N ASP A 78 14.61 0.06 -3.52
CA ASP A 78 14.83 1.41 -3.04
C ASP A 78 13.98 2.40 -3.87
N PRO A 79 13.18 3.25 -3.22
CA PRO A 79 12.22 4.11 -3.93
C PRO A 79 12.89 5.23 -4.70
N VAL A 80 14.10 5.66 -4.35
CA VAL A 80 14.79 6.79 -4.99
C VAL A 80 15.57 6.33 -6.22
N THR A 81 16.22 5.18 -6.12
CA THR A 81 17.09 4.63 -7.17
C THR A 81 16.35 3.64 -8.08
N ALA A 82 15.23 3.07 -7.62
CA ALA A 82 14.54 1.94 -8.26
C ALA A 82 15.45 0.72 -8.47
N GLU A 83 16.46 0.54 -7.61
CA GLU A 83 17.34 -0.63 -7.59
C GLU A 83 16.96 -1.57 -6.43
N PRO A 84 17.23 -2.88 -6.55
CA PRO A 84 17.08 -3.81 -5.43
C PRO A 84 17.92 -3.38 -4.21
N LYS A 85 17.33 -3.45 -3.01
CA LYS A 85 17.97 -3.13 -1.73
C LYS A 85 18.58 -4.36 -1.06
#